data_AF-A0A455U2C5-F1
#
_entry.id   AF-A0A455U2C5-F1
#
_cell.length_a   1.000
_cell.length_b   1.000
_cell.length_c   1.000
_cell.angle_alpha   90.00
_cell.angle_beta   90.00
_cell.angle_gamma   90.00
#
_symmetry.space_group_name_H-M   'P 1'
#
loop_
_entity.id
_entity.type
_entity.pdbx_description
1 polymer ?
#
loop_
_entity_poly.entity_id
_entity_poly.type
_entity_poly.pdbx_seq_one_letter_code
_entity_poly.pdbx_strand_id
1 'polypeptide(L)'
;MLGRRDIKRYATPMARRLVKVAAYLDAQLLSLKQGSDIDGRQLSRYADRILELHEEDREALLFASRCLSPEPLLVRHCIAVAIHLLDFVGASMPRELRKAIVASGLIHDLGKALVPQVLFKAPHFEASHREAISEHVQLLFDRLHNCQWLSAGIAQAVIRGINERMDGSGYPEGADKG
;
A
#
# COMPACT_ATOMS: atom_id res chain seq x y z
N MET A 1 9.57 -12.32 14.70
CA MET A 1 8.66 -12.53 15.84
C MET A 1 7.64 -11.41 15.81
N LEU A 2 6.44 -11.64 15.24
CA LEU A 2 5.34 -10.66 15.29
C LEU A 2 4.89 -10.57 16.76
N GLY A 3 5.44 -9.62 17.51
CA GLY A 3 4.96 -9.31 18.85
C GLY A 3 3.45 -9.04 18.78
N ARG A 4 2.69 -9.64 19.71
CA ARG A 4 1.25 -9.36 19.84
C ARG A 4 1.07 -7.84 19.92
N ARG A 5 0.48 -7.24 18.89
CA ARG A 5 0.16 -5.80 18.89
C ARG A 5 -0.76 -5.51 20.07
N ASP A 6 -0.34 -4.60 20.95
CA ASP A 6 -1.18 -4.14 22.04
C ASP A 6 -2.21 -3.14 21.51
N ILE A 7 -3.43 -3.65 21.26
CA ILE A 7 -4.55 -2.90 20.71
C ILE A 7 -4.91 -1.68 21.59
N LYS A 8 -4.56 -1.68 22.88
CA LYS A 8 -4.86 -0.53 23.76
C LYS A 8 -4.04 0.71 23.42
N ARG A 9 -2.93 0.58 22.68
CA ARG A 9 -2.05 1.70 22.29
C ARG A 9 -2.59 2.58 21.16
N TYR A 10 -3.65 2.16 20.47
CA TYR A 10 -4.23 2.94 19.36
C TYR A 10 -5.28 3.92 19.90
N ALA A 11 -5.16 5.17 19.46
CA ALA A 11 -5.88 6.32 20.01
C ALA A 11 -7.40 6.28 19.78
N THR A 12 -7.88 5.58 18.76
CA THR A 12 -9.31 5.51 18.43
C THR A 12 -9.82 4.08 18.25
N PRO A 13 -11.12 3.82 18.49
CA PRO A 13 -11.74 2.53 18.16
C PRO A 13 -11.55 2.15 16.68
N MET A 14 -11.64 3.11 15.77
CA MET A 14 -11.41 2.86 14.34
C MET A 14 -9.96 2.46 14.04
N ALA A 15 -8.96 3.11 14.65
CA ALA A 15 -7.55 2.73 14.50
C ALA A 15 -7.28 1.30 15.00
N ARG A 16 -7.94 0.87 16.09
CA ARG A 16 -7.87 -0.52 16.60
C ARG A 16 -8.37 -1.54 15.57
N ARG A 17 -9.30 -1.16 14.70
CA ARG A 17 -9.85 -2.04 13.65
C ARG A 17 -8.89 -2.19 12.46
N LEU A 18 -8.00 -1.22 12.24
CA LEU A 18 -6.95 -1.28 11.22
C LEU A 18 -5.74 -2.13 11.63
N VAL A 19 -5.61 -2.50 12.91
CA VAL A 19 -4.51 -3.32 13.44
C VAL A 19 -4.30 -4.62 12.67
N LYS A 20 -5.38 -5.28 12.25
CA LYS A 20 -5.28 -6.53 11.47
C LYS A 20 -4.80 -6.28 10.04
N VAL A 21 -5.17 -5.14 9.45
CA VAL A 21 -4.65 -4.71 8.13
C VAL A 21 -3.16 -4.45 8.24
N ALA A 22 -2.73 -3.69 9.26
CA ALA A 22 -1.32 -3.43 9.51
C ALA A 22 -0.52 -4.71 9.75
N ALA A 23 -1.08 -5.65 10.53
CA ALA A 23 -0.47 -6.95 10.78
C ALA A 23 -0.29 -7.80 9.54
N TYR A 24 -1.26 -7.73 8.62
CA TYR A 24 -1.14 -8.36 7.32
C TYR A 24 0.00 -7.75 6.50
N LEU A 25 0.05 -6.43 6.35
CA LEU A 25 1.10 -5.76 5.57
C LEU A 25 2.50 -6.06 6.13
N ASP A 26 2.68 -6.03 7.45
CA ASP A 26 3.94 -6.42 8.09
C ASP A 26 4.33 -7.87 7.81
N ALA A 27 3.36 -8.78 7.85
CA ALA A 27 3.60 -10.18 7.51
C ALA A 27 4.00 -10.34 6.04
N GLN A 28 3.33 -9.62 5.12
CA GLN A 28 3.66 -9.63 3.70
C GLN A 28 5.06 -9.09 3.43
N LEU A 29 5.49 -8.02 4.12
CA LEU A 29 6.87 -7.51 4.02
C LEU A 29 7.91 -8.60 4.36
N LEU A 30 7.65 -9.41 5.39
CA LEU A 30 8.54 -10.51 5.76
C LEU A 30 8.49 -11.65 4.73
N SER A 31 7.29 -12.02 4.26
CA SER A 31 7.11 -13.06 3.23
C SER A 31 7.79 -12.70 1.92
N LEU A 32 7.68 -11.45 1.46
CA LEU A 32 8.37 -10.96 0.25
C LEU A 32 9.89 -11.09 0.38
N LYS A 33 10.46 -10.72 1.54
CA LYS A 33 11.90 -10.88 1.81
C LYS A 33 12.37 -12.33 1.80
N GLN A 34 11.45 -13.28 2.03
CA GLN A 34 11.71 -14.72 1.95
C GLN A 34 11.45 -15.28 0.55
N GLY A 35 11.15 -14.42 -0.43
CA GLY A 35 10.88 -14.80 -1.81
C GLY A 35 9.48 -15.38 -2.04
N SER A 36 8.55 -15.18 -1.10
CA SER A 36 7.14 -15.56 -1.30
C SER A 36 6.36 -14.45 -2.03
N ASP A 37 5.24 -14.83 -2.62
CA ASP A 37 4.30 -13.91 -3.26
C ASP A 37 3.34 -13.26 -2.25
N ILE A 38 2.62 -12.23 -2.71
CA ILE A 38 1.53 -11.63 -1.95
C ILE A 38 0.41 -12.66 -1.76
N ASP A 39 -0.06 -12.83 -0.52
CA ASP A 39 -1.27 -13.58 -0.20
C ASP A 39 -2.50 -12.81 -0.70
N GLY A 40 -2.94 -13.15 -1.91
CA GLY A 40 -4.08 -12.52 -2.57
C GLY A 40 -5.41 -12.73 -1.87
N ARG A 41 -5.58 -13.82 -1.10
CA ARG A 41 -6.83 -14.08 -0.34
C ARG A 41 -6.95 -13.12 0.82
N GLN A 42 -5.87 -12.96 1.59
CA GLN A 42 -5.85 -11.99 2.69
C GLN A 42 -5.90 -10.56 2.16
N LEU A 43 -5.23 -10.26 1.04
CA LEU A 43 -5.33 -8.95 0.38
C LEU A 43 -6.79 -8.59 0.07
N SER A 44 -7.52 -9.50 -0.58
CA SER A 44 -8.94 -9.31 -0.91
C SER A 44 -9.75 -9.00 0.35
N ARG A 45 -9.56 -9.81 1.39
CA ARG A 45 -10.28 -9.68 2.65
C ARG A 45 -10.00 -8.32 3.32
N TYR A 46 -8.76 -7.86 3.34
CA TYR A 46 -8.43 -6.59 3.98
C TYR A 46 -8.79 -5.37 3.14
N ALA A 47 -8.80 -5.50 1.81
CA ALA A 47 -9.39 -4.50 0.93
C ALA A 47 -10.89 -4.36 1.21
N ASP A 48 -11.64 -5.47 1.24
CA ASP A 48 -13.06 -5.46 1.62
C ASP A 48 -13.28 -4.84 2.99
N ARG A 49 -12.41 -5.16 3.96
CA ARG A 49 -12.50 -4.56 5.29
C ARG A 49 -12.36 -3.04 5.25
N ILE A 50 -11.44 -2.48 4.47
CA ILE A 50 -11.30 -1.02 4.36
C ILE A 50 -12.56 -0.40 3.73
N LEU A 51 -13.13 -1.03 2.71
CA LEU A 51 -14.38 -0.58 2.09
C LEU A 51 -15.53 -0.55 3.12
N GLU A 52 -15.70 -1.61 3.90
CA GLU A 52 -16.70 -1.68 4.96
C GLU A 52 -16.52 -0.58 6.01
N LEU A 53 -15.28 -0.33 6.45
CA LEU A 53 -14.98 0.70 7.44
C LEU A 53 -15.29 2.11 6.91
N HIS A 54 -15.04 2.33 5.62
CA HIS A 54 -15.31 3.59 4.95
C HIS A 54 -16.82 3.83 4.81
N GLU A 55 -17.57 2.78 4.48
CA GLU A 55 -19.03 2.83 4.35
C GLU A 55 -19.71 3.01 5.73
N GLU A 56 -19.12 2.48 6.79
CA GLU A 56 -19.61 2.63 8.16
C GLU A 56 -19.38 4.04 8.73
N ASP A 57 -18.15 4.56 8.64
CA ASP A 57 -17.79 5.89 9.14
C ASP A 57 -16.55 6.42 8.41
N ARG A 58 -16.80 7.15 7.31
CA ARG A 58 -15.78 7.78 6.46
C ARG A 58 -14.83 8.67 7.25
N GLU A 59 -15.36 9.60 8.05
CA GLU A 59 -14.55 10.58 8.77
C GLU A 59 -13.67 9.90 9.84
N ALA A 60 -14.23 8.94 10.58
CA ALA A 60 -13.45 8.19 11.56
C ALA A 60 -12.36 7.37 10.90
N LEU A 61 -12.58 6.78 9.71
CA LEU A 61 -11.57 6.03 8.99
C LEU A 61 -10.43 6.95 8.49
N LEU A 62 -10.78 8.10 7.91
CA LEU A 62 -9.80 9.11 7.47
C LEU A 62 -8.94 9.59 8.64
N PHE A 63 -9.57 9.90 9.78
CA PHE A 63 -8.83 10.26 10.99
C PHE A 63 -7.96 9.10 11.50
N ALA A 64 -8.49 7.88 11.53
CA ALA A 64 -7.76 6.69 11.99
C ALA A 64 -6.52 6.38 11.15
N SER A 65 -6.50 6.72 9.87
CA SER A 65 -5.31 6.57 9.00
C SER A 65 -4.08 7.30 9.55
N ARG A 66 -4.29 8.34 10.38
CA ARG A 66 -3.23 9.12 11.05
C ARG A 66 -2.93 8.66 12.46
N CYS A 67 -3.74 7.75 13.02
CA CYS A 67 -3.62 7.24 14.38
C CYS A 67 -2.90 5.88 14.48
N LEU A 68 -2.05 5.56 13.50
CA LEU A 68 -1.28 4.31 13.42
C LEU A 68 0.20 4.50 13.78
N SER A 69 0.52 5.44 14.67
CA SER A 69 1.91 5.72 15.09
C SER A 69 2.68 4.53 15.67
N PRO A 70 2.06 3.48 16.27
CA PRO A 70 2.79 2.28 16.68
C PRO A 70 3.29 1.43 15.50
N GLU A 71 2.75 1.62 14.28
CA GLU A 71 3.11 0.83 13.10
C GLU A 71 4.33 1.42 12.37
N PRO A 72 5.10 0.57 11.65
CA PRO A 72 6.18 1.04 10.79
C PRO A 72 5.72 2.08 9.76
N LEU A 73 6.61 3.02 9.41
CA LEU A 73 6.30 4.12 8.47
C LEU A 73 5.74 3.61 7.13
N LEU A 74 6.32 2.55 6.57
CA LEU A 74 5.87 1.98 5.29
C LEU A 74 4.43 1.44 5.39
N VAL A 75 4.10 0.75 6.49
CA VAL A 75 2.76 0.17 6.71
C VAL A 75 1.71 1.25 6.87
N ARG A 76 1.97 2.26 7.71
CA ARG A 76 1.03 3.38 7.87
C ARG A 76 0.86 4.18 6.57
N HIS A 77 1.92 4.34 5.78
CA HIS A 77 1.87 5.00 4.47
C HIS A 77 0.95 4.23 3.51
N CYS A 78 1.15 2.92 3.36
CA CYS A 78 0.31 2.09 2.49
C CYS A 78 -1.18 2.12 2.90
N ILE A 79 -1.47 2.03 4.20
CA ILE A 79 -2.86 2.11 4.70
C ILE A 79 -3.46 3.49 4.42
N ALA A 80 -2.73 4.57 4.70
CA ALA A 80 -3.21 5.92 4.46
C ALA A 80 -3.49 6.18 2.97
N VAL A 81 -2.58 5.78 2.09
CA VAL A 81 -2.76 5.88 0.63
C VAL A 81 -3.99 5.11 0.19
N ALA A 82 -4.17 3.85 0.61
CA ALA A 82 -5.33 3.06 0.24
C ALA A 82 -6.66 3.71 0.67
N ILE A 83 -6.72 4.25 1.89
CA ILE A 83 -7.90 4.95 2.41
C ILE A 83 -8.16 6.23 1.61
N HIS A 84 -7.13 7.04 1.32
CA HIS A 84 -7.30 8.28 0.56
C HIS A 84 -7.67 8.03 -0.91
N LEU A 85 -7.16 6.98 -1.54
CA LEU A 85 -7.57 6.60 -2.88
C LEU A 85 -9.04 6.18 -2.91
N LEU A 86 -9.48 5.38 -1.94
CA LEU A 86 -10.90 5.01 -1.80
C LEU A 86 -11.79 6.24 -1.65
N ASP A 87 -11.35 7.18 -0.81
CA ASP A 87 -12.06 8.42 -0.55
C ASP A 87 -12.18 9.28 -1.81
N PHE A 88 -11.08 9.39 -2.57
CA PHE A 88 -11.02 10.19 -3.79
C PHE A 88 -11.92 9.66 -4.91
N VAL A 89 -11.99 8.33 -5.11
CA VAL A 89 -12.79 7.75 -6.20
C VAL A 89 -14.29 7.79 -5.94
N GLY A 90 -14.70 7.94 -4.68
CA GLY A 90 -16.09 8.13 -4.29
C GLY A 90 -17.01 6.93 -4.51
N ALA A 91 -18.24 7.01 -3.99
CA ALA A 91 -19.19 5.89 -3.98
C ALA A 91 -19.82 5.55 -5.35
N SER A 92 -19.73 6.44 -6.33
CA SER A 92 -20.26 6.22 -7.69
C SER A 92 -19.47 5.17 -8.48
N MET A 93 -18.22 4.91 -8.09
CA MET A 93 -17.39 3.89 -8.72
C MET A 93 -17.85 2.47 -8.28
N PRO A 94 -17.95 1.51 -9.22
CA PRO A 94 -18.29 0.12 -8.91
C PRO A 94 -17.42 -0.44 -7.78
N ARG A 95 -18.06 -1.18 -6.87
CA ARG A 95 -17.41 -1.70 -5.66
C ARG A 95 -16.16 -2.53 -5.97
N GLU A 96 -16.19 -3.36 -7.00
CA GLU A 96 -15.04 -4.18 -7.40
C GLU A 96 -13.85 -3.33 -7.89
N LEU A 97 -14.10 -2.21 -8.57
CA LEU A 97 -13.03 -1.27 -8.94
C LEU A 97 -12.46 -0.56 -7.72
N ARG A 98 -13.32 -0.08 -6.81
CA ARG A 98 -12.88 0.49 -5.52
C ARG A 98 -12.03 -0.49 -4.73
N LYS A 99 -12.44 -1.76 -4.67
CA LYS A 99 -11.71 -2.83 -4.00
C LYS A 99 -10.33 -3.06 -4.63
N ALA A 100 -10.26 -3.13 -5.96
CA ALA A 100 -8.99 -3.26 -6.68
C ALA A 100 -8.06 -2.06 -6.39
N ILE A 101 -8.59 -0.84 -6.38
CA ILE A 101 -7.82 0.38 -6.07
C ILE A 101 -7.27 0.35 -4.63
N VAL A 102 -8.12 -0.02 -3.67
CA VAL A 102 -7.69 -0.17 -2.26
C VAL A 102 -6.62 -1.24 -2.12
N ALA A 103 -6.79 -2.39 -2.76
CA ALA A 103 -5.83 -3.46 -2.73
C ALA A 103 -4.48 -3.06 -3.32
N SER A 104 -4.49 -2.38 -4.47
CA SER A 104 -3.28 -1.84 -5.09
C SER A 104 -2.62 -0.79 -4.20
N GLY A 105 -3.39 0.13 -3.61
CA GLY A 105 -2.87 1.13 -2.66
C GLY A 105 -2.27 0.50 -1.41
N LEU A 106 -2.85 -0.58 -0.88
CA LEU A 106 -2.34 -1.30 0.27
C LEU A 106 -0.96 -1.93 0.03
N ILE A 107 -0.68 -2.33 -1.20
CA ILE A 107 0.55 -3.08 -1.51
C ILE A 107 1.58 -2.29 -2.32
N HIS A 108 1.23 -1.13 -2.88
CA HIS A 108 2.01 -0.42 -3.92
C HIS A 108 3.50 -0.29 -3.60
N ASP A 109 3.80 -0.09 -2.32
CA ASP A 109 5.14 0.22 -1.83
C ASP A 109 5.82 -0.99 -1.17
N LEU A 110 5.17 -2.16 -1.08
CA LEU A 110 5.75 -3.35 -0.43
C LEU A 110 6.94 -3.91 -1.19
N GLY A 111 7.05 -3.65 -2.49
CA GLY A 111 8.25 -3.96 -3.28
C GLY A 111 9.51 -3.31 -2.73
N LYS A 112 9.41 -2.21 -1.96
CA LYS A 112 10.57 -1.55 -1.32
C LYS A 112 11.26 -2.46 -0.30
N ALA A 113 10.61 -3.54 0.13
CA ALA A 113 11.24 -4.58 0.94
C ALA A 113 12.31 -5.38 0.19
N LEU A 114 12.26 -5.38 -1.14
CA LEU A 114 13.09 -6.19 -2.04
C LEU A 114 14.30 -5.41 -2.58
N VAL A 115 14.31 -4.08 -2.46
CA VAL A 115 15.46 -3.25 -2.86
C VAL A 115 16.48 -3.12 -1.71
N PRO A 116 17.76 -2.84 -2.01
CA PRO A 116 18.80 -2.66 -0.99
C PRO A 116 18.45 -1.58 0.03
N GLN A 117 18.34 -1.96 1.31
CA GLN A 117 17.87 -1.04 2.37
C GLN A 117 18.85 0.10 2.69
N VAL A 118 20.10 -0.01 2.22
CA VAL A 118 21.11 1.07 2.31
C VAL A 118 20.67 2.33 1.54
N LEU A 119 19.87 2.17 0.48
CA LEU A 119 19.37 3.27 -0.34
C LEU A 119 18.50 4.25 0.47
N PHE A 120 17.75 3.74 1.45
CA PHE A 120 16.90 4.57 2.32
C PHE A 120 17.66 5.28 3.45
N LYS A 121 18.97 5.02 3.57
CA LYS A 121 19.85 5.64 4.59
C LYS A 121 20.90 6.56 3.97
N ALA A 122 20.89 6.74 2.65
CA ALA A 122 21.84 7.59 1.96
C ALA A 122 21.67 9.06 2.43
N PRO A 123 22.77 9.77 2.76
CA PRO A 123 22.70 11.18 3.18
C PRO A 123 22.26 12.10 2.02
N HIS A 124 22.53 11.69 0.78
CA HIS A 124 22.14 12.39 -0.43
C HIS A 124 21.43 11.44 -1.39
N PHE A 125 20.30 11.89 -1.94
CA PHE A 125 19.50 11.11 -2.88
C PHE A 125 19.89 11.49 -4.31
N GLU A 126 20.63 10.60 -4.96
CA GLU A 126 21.15 10.79 -6.33
C GLU A 126 20.25 10.09 -7.35
N ALA A 127 20.49 10.36 -8.64
CA ALA A 127 19.73 9.75 -9.73
C ALA A 127 19.84 8.21 -9.73
N SER A 128 21.03 7.66 -9.45
CA SER A 128 21.27 6.21 -9.31
C SER A 128 20.46 5.58 -8.16
N HIS A 129 20.32 6.29 -7.03
CA HIS A 129 19.46 5.84 -5.93
C HIS A 129 17.99 5.79 -6.34
N ARG A 130 17.54 6.77 -7.14
CA ARG A 130 16.17 6.80 -7.68
C ARG A 130 15.90 5.62 -8.61
N GLU A 131 16.81 5.36 -9.54
CA GLU A 131 16.72 4.25 -10.49
C GLU A 131 16.62 2.92 -9.75
N ALA A 132 17.52 2.65 -8.80
CA ALA A 132 17.50 1.41 -8.00
C ALA A 132 16.24 1.29 -7.13
N ILE A 133 15.72 2.40 -6.58
CA ILE A 133 14.45 2.37 -5.84
C ILE A 133 13.27 2.12 -6.78
N SER A 134 13.29 2.62 -8.02
CA SER A 134 12.18 2.44 -8.98
C SER A 134 11.91 0.97 -9.30
N GLU A 135 12.93 0.11 -9.21
CA GLU A 135 12.83 -1.34 -9.40
C GLU A 135 11.79 -2.00 -8.49
N HIS A 136 11.51 -1.39 -7.32
CA HIS A 136 10.52 -1.90 -6.38
C HIS A 136 9.13 -2.12 -7.01
N VAL A 137 8.79 -1.32 -8.03
CA VAL A 137 7.52 -1.43 -8.75
C VAL A 137 7.46 -2.75 -9.49
N GLN A 138 8.46 -3.04 -10.32
CA GLN A 138 8.50 -4.29 -11.08
C GLN A 138 8.66 -5.50 -10.15
N LEU A 139 9.53 -5.39 -9.15
CA LEU A 139 9.72 -6.45 -8.15
C LEU A 139 8.43 -6.79 -7.39
N LEU A 140 7.52 -5.82 -7.20
CA LEU A 140 6.20 -6.09 -6.64
C LEU A 140 5.29 -6.81 -7.65
N PHE A 141 5.26 -6.40 -8.92
CA PHE A 141 4.46 -7.06 -9.96
C PHE A 141 4.80 -8.54 -10.11
N ASP A 142 6.10 -8.86 -10.02
CA ASP A 142 6.59 -10.24 -10.07
C ASP A 142 6.11 -11.10 -8.88
N ARG A 143 5.46 -10.49 -7.88
CA ARG A 143 4.93 -11.14 -6.67
C ARG A 143 3.41 -11.14 -6.58
N LEU A 144 2.70 -10.75 -7.64
CA LEU A 144 1.23 -10.69 -7.69
C LEU A 144 0.57 -11.95 -8.28
N HIS A 145 1.31 -13.04 -8.48
CA HIS A 145 0.81 -14.23 -9.19
C HIS A 145 -0.43 -14.84 -8.51
N ASN A 146 -0.51 -14.76 -7.18
CA ASN A 146 -1.65 -15.25 -6.38
C ASN A 146 -2.82 -14.25 -6.28
N CYS A 147 -2.74 -13.10 -6.96
CA CYS A 147 -3.76 -12.04 -6.92
C CYS A 147 -4.63 -12.01 -8.18
N GLN A 148 -5.05 -13.17 -8.71
CA GLN A 148 -5.80 -13.27 -9.98
C GLN A 148 -7.14 -12.50 -10.00
N TRP A 149 -7.72 -12.23 -8.82
CA TRP A 149 -8.94 -11.44 -8.69
C TRP A 149 -8.69 -9.92 -8.84
N LEU A 150 -7.43 -9.48 -8.67
CA LEU A 150 -7.06 -8.08 -8.76
C LEU A 150 -7.00 -7.67 -10.23
N SER A 151 -7.77 -6.66 -10.61
CA SER A 151 -7.74 -6.13 -11.98
C SER A 151 -6.33 -5.67 -12.35
N ALA A 152 -5.76 -6.30 -13.38
CA ALA A 152 -4.41 -5.98 -13.87
C ALA A 152 -4.29 -4.51 -14.30
N GLY A 153 -5.30 -3.97 -14.99
CA GLY A 153 -5.32 -2.58 -15.42
C GLY A 153 -5.35 -1.60 -14.25
N ILE A 154 -6.11 -1.89 -13.19
CA ILE A 154 -6.14 -1.06 -11.98
C ILE A 154 -4.81 -1.16 -11.22
N ALA A 155 -4.28 -2.37 -11.07
CA ALA A 155 -2.98 -2.57 -10.44
C ALA A 155 -1.88 -1.81 -11.18
N GLN A 156 -1.86 -1.86 -12.52
CA GLN A 156 -0.94 -1.10 -13.34
C GLN A 156 -1.11 0.41 -13.12
N ALA A 157 -2.33 0.93 -13.24
CA ALA A 157 -2.61 2.35 -13.08
C ALA A 157 -2.21 2.90 -11.70
N VAL A 158 -2.49 2.15 -10.63
CA VAL A 158 -2.20 2.58 -9.25
C VAL A 158 -0.74 2.37 -8.89
N ILE A 159 -0.20 1.14 -9.04
CA ILE A 159 1.13 0.81 -8.54
C ILE A 159 2.22 1.49 -9.37
N ARG A 160 2.07 1.55 -10.71
CA ARG A 160 3.04 2.28 -11.55
C ARG A 160 2.82 3.79 -11.47
N GLY A 161 1.57 4.24 -11.49
CA GLY A 161 1.25 5.65 -11.60
C GLY A 161 1.46 6.48 -10.33
N ILE A 162 1.46 5.87 -9.14
CA ILE A 162 1.48 6.65 -7.88
C ILE A 162 2.80 7.38 -7.62
N ASN A 163 3.90 6.95 -8.25
CA ASN A 163 5.20 7.61 -8.19
C ASN A 163 5.48 8.50 -9.41
N GLU A 164 4.57 8.53 -10.39
CA GLU A 164 4.67 9.40 -11.57
C GLU A 164 4.38 10.86 -11.22
N ARG A 165 4.94 11.77 -12.01
CA ARG A 165 4.76 13.22 -11.85
C ARG A 165 4.50 13.85 -13.21
N MET A 166 3.62 14.84 -13.25
CA MET A 166 3.21 15.51 -14.50
C MET A 166 4.36 16.22 -15.22
N ASP A 167 5.45 16.52 -14.51
CA ASP A 167 6.66 17.15 -15.04
C ASP A 167 7.71 16.13 -15.52
N GLY A 168 7.34 14.84 -15.64
CA GLY A 168 8.24 13.76 -16.05
C GLY A 168 9.30 13.37 -15.01
N SER A 169 9.38 14.05 -13.87
CA SER A 169 10.38 13.73 -12.82
C SER A 169 10.01 12.52 -11.95
N GLY A 170 8.89 11.87 -12.27
CA GLY A 170 8.40 10.65 -11.61
C GLY A 170 9.14 9.39 -12.04
N TYR A 171 8.63 8.24 -11.60
CA TYR A 171 9.14 6.91 -11.97
C TYR A 171 8.00 5.88 -11.82
N PRO A 172 8.09 4.69 -12.46
CA PRO A 172 9.23 4.14 -13.20
C PRO A 172 9.36 4.61 -14.66
N GLU A 173 8.31 5.14 -15.27
CA GLU A 173 8.27 5.49 -16.70
C GLU A 173 8.71 6.93 -16.95
N GLY A 174 8.63 7.81 -15.94
CA GLY A 174 8.97 9.23 -16.09
C GLY A 174 8.01 9.91 -17.07
N ALA A 175 6.73 9.55 -16.99
CA ALA A 175 5.75 9.88 -18.01
C ALA A 175 5.47 11.39 -18.03
N ASP A 176 6.08 12.09 -18.98
CA ASP A 176 5.75 13.47 -19.29
C ASP A 176 4.40 13.51 -20.01
N LYS A 177 3.48 14.35 -19.51
CA LYS A 177 2.22 14.66 -20.19
C LYS A 177 2.29 16.10 -20.68
N GLY A 178 3.30 16.38 -21.50
CA GLY A 178 3.45 17.60 -22.29
C GLY A 178 2.36 17.75 -23.35
#